data_AF-A0A1Q5M9T5-F1
#
_entry.id   AF-A0A1Q5M9T5-F1
#
_cell.length_a   1.000
_cell.length_b   1.000
_cell.length_c   1.000
_cell.angle_alpha   90.00
_cell.angle_beta   90.00
_cell.angle_gamma   90.00
#
_symmetry.space_group_name_H-M   'P 1'
#
loop_
_entity.id
_entity.type
_entity.pdbx_description
1 polymer ?
#
loop_
_entity_poly.entity_id
_entity_poly.type
_entity_poly.pdbx_seq_one_letter_code
_entity_poly.pdbx_strand_id
1 'polypeptide(L)'
;MFGEHRYCPVCGQLPAASIAFDALQADTARLDALETLPSDAKALLREQGVFTRNWVDTVENVVGAVEALASSLFRSAVPNADSLLNGKGAIFQRLDHMADLIVAAGFADLRTNLGTQTWQRLLETWAARHVFTHNDGIVDQKYLTRVPGSSARIGQCLVLTDTTCRRALDDAKALCECLIDVLRQAPARAHPGHVSLGDGVGP
;
A
#
# COMPACT_ATOMS: atom_id res chain seq x y z
N MET A 1 13.13 19.43 -5.19
CA MET A 1 13.70 18.08 -5.01
C MET A 1 13.43 17.65 -3.57
N PHE A 2 12.18 17.31 -3.26
CA PHE A 2 11.75 16.68 -2.01
C PHE A 2 10.72 15.63 -2.44
N GLY A 3 10.95 14.36 -2.09
CA GLY A 3 10.08 13.24 -2.51
C GLY A 3 10.80 11.93 -2.85
N GLU A 4 12.06 11.97 -3.33
CA GLU A 4 12.79 10.75 -3.76
C GLU A 4 13.88 10.28 -2.77
N HIS A 5 14.31 11.14 -1.84
CA HIS A 5 15.46 10.86 -0.98
C HIS A 5 15.07 10.85 0.49
N ARG A 6 15.45 9.78 1.21
CA ARG A 6 15.21 9.61 2.66
C ARG A 6 16.04 10.55 3.55
N TYR A 7 16.97 11.27 2.95
CA TYR A 7 17.90 12.15 3.64
C TYR A 7 17.87 13.54 3.02
N CYS A 8 17.58 14.54 3.84
CA CYS A 8 17.85 15.94 3.52
C CYS A 8 19.35 16.20 3.76
N PRO A 9 20.08 16.82 2.81
CA PRO A 9 21.51 17.11 2.99
C PRO A 9 21.80 18.06 4.16
N VAL A 10 20.77 18.74 4.68
CA VAL A 10 20.88 19.69 5.81
C VAL A 10 20.28 19.10 7.10
N CYS A 11 19.11 18.45 7.02
CA CYS A 11 18.35 18.04 8.20
C CYS A 11 18.61 16.58 8.64
N GLY A 12 19.31 15.78 7.83
CA GLY A 12 19.48 14.35 8.07
C GLY A 12 18.26 13.53 7.63
N GLN A 13 17.97 12.44 8.34
CA GLN A 13 16.92 11.49 7.97
C GLN A 13 15.53 12.13 8.12
N LEU A 14 14.73 12.13 7.05
CA LEU A 14 13.37 12.66 7.08
C LEU A 14 12.40 11.62 7.69
N PRO A 15 11.33 12.06 8.39
CA PRO A 15 10.30 11.15 8.89
C PRO A 15 9.66 10.35 7.73
N ALA A 16 9.51 9.03 7.93
CA ALA A 16 8.95 8.16 6.91
C ALA A 16 7.54 8.58 6.44
N ALA A 17 6.72 9.09 7.37
CA ALA A 17 5.40 9.63 7.05
C ALA A 17 5.47 10.83 6.11
N SER A 18 6.37 11.79 6.37
CA SER A 18 6.55 12.95 5.49
C SER A 18 6.95 12.51 4.08
N ILE A 19 7.91 11.60 3.95
CA ILE A 19 8.34 11.08 2.64
C ILE A 19 7.17 10.41 1.90
N ALA A 20 6.38 9.58 2.59
CA ALA A 20 5.27 8.89 1.97
C ALA A 20 4.17 9.86 1.51
N PHE A 21 3.76 10.82 2.34
CA PHE A 21 2.74 11.80 1.97
C PHE A 21 3.21 12.77 0.89
N ASP A 22 4.47 13.21 0.93
CA ASP A 22 5.05 14.04 -0.12
C ASP A 22 5.07 13.30 -1.47
N ALA A 23 5.39 12.01 -1.48
CA ALA A 23 5.36 11.19 -2.69
C ALA A 23 3.94 11.06 -3.26
N LEU A 24 2.95 10.74 -2.42
CA LEU A 24 1.55 10.67 -2.87
C LEU A 24 1.05 12.03 -3.37
N GLN A 25 1.43 13.13 -2.70
CA GLN A 25 1.06 14.48 -3.12
C GLN A 25 1.72 14.87 -4.45
N ALA A 26 2.97 14.47 -4.68
CA ALA A 26 3.66 14.72 -5.94
C ALA A 26 2.96 14.00 -7.11
N ASP A 27 2.50 12.76 -6.90
CA ASP A 27 1.74 12.03 -7.90
C ASP A 27 0.36 12.68 -8.17
N THR A 28 -0.35 13.13 -7.14
CA THR A 28 -1.59 13.90 -7.32
C THR A 28 -1.34 15.17 -8.14
N ALA A 29 -0.31 15.94 -7.78
CA ALA A 29 0.03 17.17 -8.49
C ALA A 29 0.42 16.91 -9.96
N ARG A 30 1.07 15.78 -10.24
CA ARG A 30 1.38 15.34 -11.61
C ARG A 30 0.12 15.05 -12.42
N LEU A 31 -0.86 14.33 -11.85
CA LEU A 31 -2.14 14.09 -12.51
C LEU A 31 -2.92 15.39 -12.74
N ASP A 32 -2.90 16.31 -11.77
CA ASP A 32 -3.54 17.63 -11.90
C ASP A 32 -2.88 18.46 -13.00
N ALA A 33 -1.56 18.49 -13.06
CA ALA A 33 -0.82 19.20 -14.10
C ALA A 33 -1.20 18.68 -15.51
N LEU A 34 -1.25 17.36 -15.70
CA LEU A 34 -1.69 16.76 -16.97
C LEU A 34 -3.13 17.16 -17.33
N GLU A 35 -4.01 17.29 -16.34
CA GLU A 35 -5.40 17.67 -16.57
C GLU A 35 -5.59 19.15 -16.91
N THR A 36 -4.65 20.01 -16.55
CA THR A 36 -4.68 21.44 -16.93
C THR A 36 -4.21 21.72 -18.36
N LEU A 37 -3.68 20.73 -19.06
CA LEU A 37 -3.16 20.91 -20.43
C LEU A 37 -4.28 21.25 -21.44
N PRO A 38 -3.97 22.07 -22.47
CA PRO A 38 -4.85 22.27 -23.63
C PRO A 38 -5.24 20.95 -24.32
N SER A 39 -6.42 20.91 -24.95
CA SER A 39 -6.99 19.68 -25.53
C SER A 39 -6.17 19.08 -26.67
N ASP A 40 -5.55 19.91 -27.49
CA ASP A 40 -4.63 19.54 -28.56
C ASP A 40 -3.34 18.91 -28.00
N ALA A 41 -2.75 19.53 -26.97
CA ALA A 41 -1.61 18.97 -26.26
C ALA A 41 -1.94 17.63 -25.57
N LYS A 42 -3.13 17.52 -24.95
CA LYS A 42 -3.61 16.25 -24.37
C LYS A 42 -3.75 15.16 -25.43
N ALA A 43 -4.31 15.48 -26.60
CA ALA A 43 -4.48 14.51 -27.69
C ALA A 43 -3.11 13.96 -28.15
N LEU A 44 -2.15 14.85 -28.42
CA LEU A 44 -0.80 14.46 -28.84
C LEU A 44 -0.10 13.57 -27.80
N LEU A 45 -0.16 13.96 -26.52
CA LEU A 45 0.47 13.19 -25.43
C LEU A 45 -0.21 11.83 -25.19
N ARG A 46 -1.52 11.72 -25.46
CA ARG A 46 -2.23 10.42 -25.42
C ARG A 46 -1.77 9.49 -26.51
N GLU A 47 -1.61 9.99 -27.74
CA GLU A 47 -1.08 9.19 -28.87
C GLU A 47 0.34 8.70 -28.59
N GLN A 48 1.14 9.50 -27.88
CA GLN A 48 2.49 9.14 -27.44
C GLN A 48 2.52 8.23 -26.20
N GLY A 49 1.37 7.84 -25.65
CA GLY A 49 1.28 6.95 -24.49
C GLY A 49 1.67 7.57 -23.15
N VAL A 50 1.86 8.90 -23.09
CA VAL A 50 2.33 9.61 -21.88
C VAL A 50 1.34 9.44 -20.74
N PHE A 51 0.04 9.52 -21.00
CA PHE A 51 -0.99 9.33 -19.97
C PHE A 51 -0.96 7.92 -19.39
N THR A 52 -0.93 6.90 -20.25
CA THR A 52 -0.84 5.49 -19.83
C THR A 52 0.39 5.25 -18.98
N ARG A 53 1.56 5.78 -19.40
CA ARG A 53 2.78 5.63 -18.63
C ARG A 53 2.69 6.29 -17.25
N ASN A 54 2.16 7.52 -17.18
CA ASN A 54 1.99 8.22 -15.91
C ASN A 54 1.03 7.48 -14.97
N TRP A 55 -0.07 6.94 -15.48
CA TRP A 55 -1.02 6.14 -14.69
C TRP A 55 -0.39 4.86 -14.12
N VAL A 56 0.41 4.15 -14.91
CA VAL A 56 1.17 2.98 -14.45
C VAL A 56 2.16 3.39 -13.36
N ASP A 57 2.94 4.45 -13.60
CA ASP A 57 3.91 4.94 -12.62
C ASP A 57 3.21 5.33 -11.30
N THR A 58 2.03 5.95 -11.33
CA THR A 58 1.26 6.28 -10.12
C THR A 58 0.91 5.04 -9.32
N VAL A 59 0.44 3.96 -9.96
CA VAL A 59 0.11 2.70 -9.27
C VAL A 59 1.36 2.05 -8.67
N GLU A 60 2.50 2.08 -9.36
CA GLU A 60 3.76 1.55 -8.85
C GLU A 60 4.28 2.36 -7.64
N ASN A 61 4.25 3.69 -7.75
CA ASN A 61 4.71 4.62 -6.72
C ASN A 61 3.87 4.52 -5.44
N VAL A 62 2.54 4.40 -5.56
CA VAL A 62 1.62 4.21 -4.43
C VAL A 62 2.06 3.02 -3.57
N VAL A 63 2.33 1.87 -4.20
CA VAL A 63 2.73 0.67 -3.46
C VAL A 63 4.10 0.84 -2.81
N GLY A 64 5.05 1.47 -3.51
CA GLY A 64 6.38 1.77 -2.96
C GLY A 64 6.35 2.72 -1.76
N ALA A 65 5.51 3.76 -1.81
CA ALA A 65 5.34 4.71 -0.71
C ALA A 65 4.77 4.03 0.55
N VAL A 66 3.72 3.23 0.38
CA VAL A 66 3.10 2.45 1.47
C VAL A 66 4.09 1.44 2.05
N GLU A 67 4.82 0.71 1.20
CA GLU A 67 5.81 -0.27 1.64
C GLU A 67 6.89 0.37 2.53
N ALA A 68 7.47 1.48 2.05
CA ALA A 68 8.53 2.18 2.76
C ALA A 68 8.04 2.70 4.12
N LEU A 69 6.84 3.27 4.17
CA LEU A 69 6.21 3.73 5.40
C LEU A 69 5.96 2.57 6.36
N ALA A 70 5.26 1.52 5.91
CA ALA A 70 4.86 0.39 6.74
C ALA A 70 6.09 -0.32 7.33
N SER A 71 7.14 -0.55 6.53
CA SER A 71 8.39 -1.13 7.02
C SER A 71 9.04 -0.27 8.10
N SER A 72 9.10 1.06 7.89
CA SER A 72 9.69 1.97 8.88
C SER A 72 8.88 2.01 10.18
N LEU A 73 7.55 2.11 10.09
CA LEU A 73 6.68 2.16 11.28
C LEU A 73 6.73 0.85 12.05
N PHE A 74 6.66 -0.29 11.36
CA PHE A 74 6.69 -1.61 12.00
C PHE A 74 8.01 -1.83 12.74
N ARG A 75 9.15 -1.48 12.13
CA ARG A 75 10.47 -1.59 12.77
C ARG A 75 10.61 -0.71 14.01
N SER A 76 9.98 0.46 14.01
CA SER A 76 9.97 1.36 15.16
C SER A 76 9.02 0.90 16.28
N ALA A 77 7.87 0.32 15.91
CA ALA A 77 6.82 -0.04 16.86
C ALA A 77 6.99 -1.44 17.49
N VAL A 78 7.64 -2.37 16.79
CA VAL A 78 7.69 -3.78 17.19
C VAL A 78 9.07 -4.17 17.73
N PRO A 79 9.18 -4.54 19.01
CA PRO A 79 10.41 -5.15 19.54
C PRO A 79 10.77 -6.40 18.75
N ASN A 80 12.05 -6.58 18.41
CA ASN A 80 12.55 -7.70 17.61
C ASN A 80 11.98 -7.79 16.18
N ALA A 81 11.56 -6.66 15.59
CA ALA A 81 11.05 -6.62 14.21
C ALA A 81 11.95 -7.36 13.21
N ASP A 82 13.28 -7.22 13.32
CA ASP A 82 14.23 -7.92 12.44
C ASP A 82 14.09 -9.44 12.48
N SER A 83 13.89 -10.02 13.67
CA SER A 83 13.68 -11.45 13.82
C SER A 83 12.35 -11.88 13.20
N LEU A 84 11.29 -11.07 13.35
CA LEU A 84 9.99 -11.35 12.76
C LEU A 84 9.99 -11.21 11.24
N LEU A 85 10.82 -10.31 10.69
CA LEU A 85 10.92 -10.05 9.25
C LEU A 85 11.88 -11.01 8.52
N ASN A 86 12.74 -11.72 9.26
CA ASN A 86 13.71 -12.64 8.68
C ASN A 86 13.01 -13.70 7.80
N GLY A 87 13.54 -13.88 6.57
CA GLY A 87 13.00 -14.84 5.59
C GLY A 87 11.65 -14.46 4.96
N LYS A 88 11.03 -13.33 5.32
CA LYS A 88 9.71 -12.94 4.77
C LYS A 88 9.78 -12.17 3.45
N GLY A 89 10.96 -11.72 3.01
CA GLY A 89 11.15 -10.97 1.76
C GLY A 89 10.38 -9.64 1.74
N ALA A 90 9.87 -9.23 0.58
CA ALA A 90 9.08 -8.00 0.38
C ALA A 90 7.65 -8.11 0.96
N ILE A 91 7.52 -8.41 2.26
CA ILE A 91 6.22 -8.63 2.90
C ILE A 91 5.33 -7.40 2.91
N PHE A 92 5.92 -6.20 3.02
CA PHE A 92 5.18 -4.93 3.00
C PHE A 92 4.65 -4.57 1.60
N GLN A 93 5.11 -5.22 0.53
CA GLN A 93 4.49 -5.13 -0.80
C GLN A 93 3.30 -6.09 -0.97
N ARG A 94 3.03 -6.97 -0.01
CA ARG A 94 1.93 -7.95 -0.05
C ARG A 94 0.87 -7.54 0.96
N LEU A 95 -0.13 -6.81 0.49
CA LEU A 95 -1.10 -6.10 1.33
C LEU A 95 -1.74 -6.96 2.44
N ASP A 96 -2.29 -8.13 2.10
CA ASP A 96 -2.88 -9.04 3.12
C ASP A 96 -1.82 -9.55 4.12
N HIS A 97 -0.66 -9.99 3.63
CA HIS A 97 0.41 -10.51 4.49
C HIS A 97 0.99 -9.44 5.41
N MET A 98 1.00 -8.18 4.97
CA MET A 98 1.35 -7.04 5.82
C MET A 98 0.32 -6.84 6.93
N ALA A 99 -0.98 -6.87 6.62
CA ALA A 99 -2.03 -6.75 7.63
C ALA A 99 -1.96 -7.91 8.64
N ASP A 100 -1.78 -9.14 8.18
CA ASP A 100 -1.63 -10.31 9.04
C ASP A 100 -0.38 -10.22 9.93
N LEU A 101 0.74 -9.69 9.40
CA LEU A 101 1.94 -9.45 10.19
C LEU A 101 1.70 -8.44 11.32
N ILE A 102 0.99 -7.35 11.03
CA ILE A 102 0.66 -6.30 12.01
C ILE A 102 -0.26 -6.85 13.11
N VAL A 103 -1.26 -7.65 12.74
CA VAL A 103 -2.13 -8.36 13.71
C VAL A 103 -1.34 -9.34 14.56
N ALA A 104 -0.46 -10.14 13.94
CA ALA A 104 0.39 -11.10 14.66
C ALA A 104 1.36 -10.42 15.63
N ALA A 105 1.73 -9.16 15.38
CA ALA A 105 2.52 -8.34 16.29
C ALA A 105 1.68 -7.69 17.42
N GLY A 106 0.37 -7.95 17.47
CA GLY A 106 -0.53 -7.51 18.54
C GLY A 106 -1.25 -6.17 18.28
N PHE A 107 -1.22 -5.66 17.05
CA PHE A 107 -1.89 -4.41 16.70
C PHE A 107 -3.28 -4.65 16.09
N ALA A 108 -4.09 -3.60 16.06
CA ALA A 108 -5.41 -3.66 15.45
C ALA A 108 -5.33 -3.97 13.95
N ASP A 109 -6.36 -4.66 13.42
CA ASP A 109 -6.42 -5.03 12.02
C ASP A 109 -6.75 -3.82 11.13
N LEU A 110 -5.85 -3.51 10.20
CA LEU A 110 -6.01 -2.44 9.20
C LEU A 110 -7.29 -2.63 8.37
N ARG A 111 -7.66 -3.88 8.08
CA ARG A 111 -8.84 -4.23 7.26
C ARG A 111 -10.12 -3.74 7.91
N THR A 112 -10.22 -3.90 9.23
CA THR A 112 -11.37 -3.48 10.02
C THR A 112 -11.42 -1.95 10.12
N ASN A 113 -10.28 -1.31 10.37
CA ASN A 113 -10.21 0.14 10.56
C ASN A 113 -10.47 0.93 9.26
N LEU A 114 -10.00 0.44 8.11
CA LEU A 114 -10.26 1.07 6.80
C LEU A 114 -11.64 0.74 6.23
N GLY A 115 -12.23 -0.37 6.68
CA GLY A 115 -13.46 -0.92 6.14
C GLY A 115 -13.24 -1.74 4.86
N THR A 116 -14.12 -2.72 4.67
CA THR A 116 -14.03 -3.72 3.59
C THR A 116 -13.96 -3.10 2.20
N GLN A 117 -14.70 -2.01 1.96
CA GLN A 117 -14.75 -1.40 0.63
C GLN A 117 -13.41 -0.76 0.24
N THR A 118 -12.79 0.01 1.14
CA THR A 118 -11.48 0.63 0.91
C THR A 118 -10.40 -0.44 0.78
N TRP A 119 -10.43 -1.46 1.64
CA TRP A 119 -9.49 -2.58 1.55
C TRP A 119 -9.57 -3.31 0.20
N GLN A 120 -10.79 -3.56 -0.30
CA GLN A 120 -10.98 -4.21 -1.60
C GLN A 120 -10.39 -3.38 -2.75
N ARG A 121 -10.57 -2.06 -2.74
CA ARG A 121 -9.98 -1.17 -3.76
C ARG A 121 -8.44 -1.12 -3.69
N LEU A 122 -7.88 -1.22 -2.49
CA LEU A 122 -6.43 -1.37 -2.32
C LEU A 122 -5.96 -2.72 -2.90
N LEU A 123 -6.66 -3.82 -2.65
CA LEU A 123 -6.33 -5.12 -3.26
C LEU A 123 -6.35 -5.06 -4.79
N GLU A 124 -7.31 -4.35 -5.38
CA GLU A 124 -7.37 -4.12 -6.83
C GLU A 124 -6.15 -3.32 -7.33
N THR A 125 -5.75 -2.28 -6.60
CA THR A 125 -4.57 -1.47 -6.92
C THR A 125 -3.29 -2.31 -6.86
N TRP A 126 -3.13 -3.16 -5.83
CA TRP A 126 -1.99 -4.08 -5.71
C TRP A 126 -1.98 -5.14 -6.81
N ALA A 127 -3.16 -5.64 -7.20
CA ALA A 127 -3.28 -6.57 -8.31
C ALA A 127 -2.91 -5.91 -9.65
N ALA A 128 -3.32 -4.65 -9.87
CA ALA A 128 -2.93 -3.89 -11.05
C ALA A 128 -1.41 -3.67 -11.10
N ARG A 129 -0.78 -3.30 -9.97
CA ARG A 129 0.67 -3.19 -9.86
C ARG A 129 1.38 -4.49 -10.22
N HIS A 130 0.89 -5.65 -9.75
CA HIS A 130 1.40 -6.97 -10.16
C HIS A 130 1.38 -7.13 -11.68
N VAL A 131 0.25 -6.81 -12.32
CA VAL A 131 0.10 -6.94 -13.77
C VAL A 131 1.11 -6.09 -14.54
N PHE A 132 1.31 -4.82 -14.15
CA PHE A 132 2.25 -3.94 -14.84
C PHE A 132 3.73 -4.24 -14.54
N THR A 133 4.07 -4.55 -13.29
CA THR A 133 5.47 -4.78 -12.90
C THR A 133 5.98 -6.18 -13.24
N HIS A 134 5.09 -7.19 -13.34
CA HIS A 134 5.50 -8.59 -13.48
C HIS A 134 4.95 -9.31 -14.71
N ASN A 135 3.98 -8.73 -15.42
CA ASN A 135 3.37 -9.37 -16.58
C ASN A 135 3.19 -8.40 -17.76
N ASP A 136 4.02 -7.37 -17.86
CA ASP A 136 4.04 -6.40 -18.96
C ASP A 136 2.67 -5.74 -19.25
N GLY A 137 1.87 -5.55 -18.20
CA GLY A 137 0.52 -5.00 -18.33
C GLY A 137 -0.54 -6.00 -18.80
N ILE A 138 -0.18 -7.27 -19.03
CA ILE A 138 -1.08 -8.32 -19.47
C ILE A 138 -1.79 -8.97 -18.27
N VAL A 139 -3.09 -9.17 -18.38
CA VAL A 139 -3.89 -9.81 -17.33
C VAL A 139 -3.60 -11.30 -17.28
N ASP A 140 -3.30 -11.81 -16.08
CA ASP A 140 -3.11 -13.23 -15.79
C ASP A 140 -4.20 -13.78 -14.85
N GLN A 141 -4.12 -15.08 -14.55
CA GLN A 141 -5.02 -15.73 -13.61
C GLN A 141 -4.87 -15.19 -12.18
N LYS A 142 -3.67 -14.73 -11.78
CA LYS A 142 -3.44 -14.19 -10.44
C LYS A 142 -4.23 -12.90 -10.23
N TYR A 143 -4.26 -12.02 -11.23
CA TYR A 143 -5.06 -10.80 -11.23
C TYR A 143 -6.55 -11.12 -11.08
N LEU A 144 -7.11 -11.99 -11.92
CA LEU A 144 -8.56 -12.31 -11.87
C LEU A 144 -8.97 -13.02 -10.58
N THR A 145 -8.05 -13.76 -9.96
CA THR A 145 -8.29 -14.37 -8.64
C THR A 145 -8.38 -13.30 -7.54
N ARG A 146 -7.59 -12.22 -7.65
CA ARG A 146 -7.57 -11.10 -6.69
C ARG A 146 -8.66 -10.07 -6.97
N VAL A 147 -9.10 -9.95 -8.22
CA VAL A 147 -10.14 -9.02 -8.68
C VAL A 147 -11.26 -9.78 -9.39
N PRO A 148 -12.07 -10.57 -8.67
CA PRO A 148 -13.08 -11.44 -9.27
C PRO A 148 -14.22 -10.67 -9.96
N GLY A 149 -14.42 -9.40 -9.61
CA GLY A 149 -15.40 -8.51 -10.26
C GLY A 149 -14.90 -7.85 -11.55
N SER A 150 -13.66 -8.10 -11.97
CA SER A 150 -13.11 -7.51 -13.19
C SER A 150 -13.80 -8.04 -14.44
N SER A 151 -14.07 -7.15 -15.40
CA SER A 151 -14.54 -7.52 -16.74
C SER A 151 -13.39 -7.89 -17.68
N ALA A 152 -12.13 -7.76 -17.24
CA ALA A 152 -10.96 -8.09 -18.03
C ALA A 152 -10.83 -9.61 -18.25
N ARG A 153 -10.11 -9.99 -19.31
CA ARG A 153 -9.84 -11.39 -19.66
C ARG A 153 -8.34 -11.65 -19.66
N ILE A 154 -7.97 -12.90 -19.38
CA ILE A 154 -6.58 -13.35 -19.48
C ILE A 154 -6.02 -13.04 -20.88
N GLY A 155 -4.80 -12.51 -20.93
CA GLY A 155 -4.13 -12.12 -22.18
C GLY A 155 -4.49 -10.73 -22.69
N GLN A 156 -5.45 -10.02 -22.08
CA GLN A 156 -5.72 -8.62 -22.40
C GLN A 156 -4.75 -7.68 -21.68
N CYS A 157 -4.44 -6.55 -22.30
CA CYS A 157 -3.77 -5.46 -21.60
C CYS A 157 -4.75 -4.82 -20.61
N LEU A 158 -4.33 -4.70 -19.35
CA LEU A 158 -5.09 -3.99 -18.33
C LEU A 158 -5.08 -2.49 -18.65
N VAL A 159 -6.25 -1.86 -18.58
CA VAL A 159 -6.40 -0.42 -18.83
C VAL A 159 -6.57 0.31 -17.51
N LEU A 160 -5.64 1.22 -17.22
CA LEU A 160 -5.80 2.20 -16.14
C LEU A 160 -6.45 3.47 -16.66
N THR A 161 -7.11 4.18 -15.75
CA THR A 161 -7.72 5.49 -16.01
C THR A 161 -7.29 6.48 -14.96
N ASP A 162 -7.41 7.78 -15.27
CA ASP A 162 -7.18 8.86 -14.30
C ASP A 162 -7.99 8.65 -13.01
N THR A 163 -9.29 8.35 -13.14
CA THR A 163 -10.16 8.06 -11.99
C THR A 163 -9.66 6.90 -11.13
N THR A 164 -9.13 5.85 -11.75
CA THR A 164 -8.59 4.70 -11.02
C THR A 164 -7.31 5.09 -10.26
N CYS A 165 -6.45 5.90 -10.87
CA CYS A 165 -5.20 6.35 -10.25
C CYS A 165 -5.45 7.32 -9.09
N ARG A 166 -6.39 8.27 -9.25
CA ARG A 166 -6.79 9.19 -8.17
C ARG A 166 -7.37 8.43 -6.98
N ARG A 167 -8.23 7.46 -7.23
CA ARG A 167 -8.78 6.61 -6.17
C ARG A 167 -7.69 5.78 -5.48
N ALA A 168 -6.73 5.25 -6.23
CA ALA A 168 -5.58 4.55 -5.66
C ALA A 168 -4.74 5.46 -4.75
N LEU A 169 -4.53 6.73 -5.12
CA LEU A 169 -3.84 7.73 -4.29
C LEU A 169 -4.62 8.02 -3.00
N ASP A 170 -5.94 8.24 -3.09
CA ASP A 170 -6.79 8.51 -1.92
C ASP A 170 -6.83 7.30 -0.97
N ASP A 171 -7.02 6.09 -1.50
CA ASP A 171 -7.05 4.86 -0.72
C ASP A 171 -5.68 4.59 -0.07
N ALA A 172 -4.58 4.84 -0.78
CA ALA A 172 -3.23 4.69 -0.24
C ALA A 172 -2.91 5.72 0.85
N LYS A 173 -3.39 6.96 0.69
CA LYS A 173 -3.29 7.98 1.73
C LYS A 173 -4.03 7.53 2.99
N ALA A 174 -5.27 7.05 2.85
CA ALA A 174 -6.04 6.51 3.97
C ALA A 174 -5.33 5.32 4.65
N LEU A 175 -4.71 4.43 3.86
CA LEU A 175 -3.90 3.32 4.39
C LEU A 175 -2.67 3.82 5.16
N CYS A 176 -1.96 4.84 4.66
CA CYS A 176 -0.84 5.46 5.36
C CYS A 176 -1.25 6.07 6.69
N GLU A 177 -2.37 6.81 6.71
CA GLU A 177 -2.93 7.39 7.94
C GLU A 177 -3.32 6.28 8.94
N CYS A 178 -4.01 5.23 8.47
CA CYS A 178 -4.39 4.10 9.29
C CYS A 178 -3.17 3.35 9.87
N LEU A 179 -2.12 3.14 9.06
CA LEU A 179 -0.85 2.52 9.51
C LEU A 179 -0.21 3.33 10.64
N ILE A 180 -0.17 4.66 10.50
CA ILE A 180 0.38 5.56 11.51
C ILE A 180 -0.42 5.44 12.81
N ASP A 181 -1.75 5.49 12.73
CA ASP A 181 -2.60 5.45 13.91
C ASP A 181 -2.56 4.10 14.61
N VAL A 182 -2.56 3.00 13.85
CA VAL A 182 -2.47 1.63 14.40
C VAL A 182 -1.12 1.38 15.05
N LEU A 183 -0.01 1.73 14.39
CA LEU A 183 1.33 1.42 14.90
C LEU A 183 1.86 2.43 15.93
N ARG A 184 1.20 3.59 16.11
CA ARG A 184 1.45 4.51 17.22
C ARG A 184 0.81 4.02 18.53
N GLN A 185 -0.27 3.26 18.45
CA GLN A 185 -0.92 2.68 19.62
C GLN A 185 -0.06 1.55 20.19
N ALA A 186 -0.02 1.41 21.52
CA ALA A 186 0.60 0.24 22.12
C ALA A 186 -0.14 -1.03 21.65
N PRO A 187 0.56 -2.16 21.40
CA PRO A 187 -0.10 -3.39 21.00
C PRO A 187 -1.17 -3.74 22.03
N ALA A 188 -2.36 -4.10 21.56
CA ALA A 188 -3.47 -4.48 22.42
C ALA A 188 -2.98 -5.63 23.30
N ARG A 189 -3.02 -5.45 24.64
CA ARG A 189 -2.58 -6.48 25.57
C ARG A 189 -3.32 -7.78 25.24
N ALA A 190 -2.59 -8.79 24.78
CA ALA A 190 -3.12 -10.14 24.66
C ALA A 190 -3.71 -10.52 26.02
N HIS A 191 -5.02 -10.82 26.05
CA HIS A 191 -5.67 -11.32 27.25
C HIS A 191 -4.89 -12.53 27.74
N PRO A 192 -4.34 -12.54 28.97
CA PRO A 192 -3.75 -13.74 29.50
C PRO A 192 -4.87 -14.76 29.63
N GLY A 193 -4.79 -15.83 28.84
CA GLY A 193 -5.69 -16.97 28.95
C GLY A 193 -5.72 -17.44 30.39
N HIS A 194 -6.92 -17.49 30.96
CA HIS A 194 -7.20 -17.97 32.31
C HIS A 194 -6.64 -19.39 32.45
N VAL A 195 -5.54 -19.55 33.18
CA VAL A 195 -5.10 -20.87 33.65
C VAL A 195 -6.01 -21.24 34.81
N SER A 196 -7.04 -22.04 34.54
CA SER A 196 -7.76 -22.76 35.59
C SER A 196 -6.82 -23.80 36.20
N LEU A 197 -6.23 -23.46 37.34
CA LEU A 197 -5.68 -24.43 38.26
C LEU A 197 -6.85 -25.30 38.76
N GLY A 198 -6.88 -26.54 38.28
CA GLY A 198 -7.82 -27.55 38.76
C GLY A 198 -7.57 -27.85 40.23
N ASP A 199 -8.67 -27.86 40.99
CA ASP A 199 -8.70 -28.18 42.40
C ASP A 199 -8.09 -29.56 42.69
N GLY A 200 -7.10 -29.57 43.57
CA GLY A 200 -6.57 -30.78 44.17
C GLY A 200 -7.59 -31.38 45.13
N VAL A 201 -8.05 -32.59 44.83
CA VAL A 201 -8.80 -33.45 45.73
C VAL A 201 -7.88 -33.88 46.87
N GLY A 202 -8.18 -33.42 48.09
CA GLY A 202 -7.63 -33.94 49.33
C GLY A 202 -8.39 -35.19 49.81
N PRO A 203 -7.76 -36.02 50.66
CA PRO A 203 -8.22 -37.37 51.04
C PRO A 203 -9.47 -37.40 51.94
#